data_AF-A0AA96QJ15-F1
#
_entry.id   AF-A0AA96QJ15-F1
#
_cell.length_a   1.000
_cell.length_b   1.000
_cell.length_c   1.000
_cell.angle_alpha   90.00
_cell.angle_beta   90.00
_cell.angle_gamma   90.00
#
_symmetry.space_group_name_H-M   'P 1'
#
loop_
_entity.id
_entity.type
_entity.pdbx_description
1 polymer ?
#
loop_
_entity_poly.entity_id
_entity_poly.type
_entity_poly.pdbx_seq_one_letter_code
_entity_poly.pdbx_strand_id
1 'polypeptide(L)'
;MTTTPARRLDVTGMVRVARERVVARIREAEVVAAALSAGRNVLLEGPPGTGKTTLLRALADGAGVPLVLVEGNAELTPTRLVGHHDASRVLTEDYRPENFVPGPLTRAMTDGAVLYVEEFNRVPEETMNVLLGVLSEREMHVPRFGRVTARPTFRLVAAMNPFDAVGTARVTPALYDRSCRVAMGYQDEDAELAVVAAATGGPEALVARAVRAVRITRDHPELRIGASVRGALDTVLIAVELATVRGQEGVEETSGLDAALAALTGKVTLADGATRPVEDVVADIWRRAGEELGKV
;
A
#
# COMPACT_ATOMS: atom_id res chain seq x y z
N MET A 1 28.28 32.10 -4.06
CA MET A 1 27.64 31.29 -3.00
C MET A 1 27.60 29.85 -3.49
N THR A 2 28.51 29.00 -3.00
CA THR A 2 28.55 27.57 -3.30
C THR A 2 27.38 26.89 -2.59
N THR A 3 26.30 26.61 -3.31
CA THR A 3 25.19 25.80 -2.81
C THR A 3 25.69 24.37 -2.64
N THR A 4 25.92 23.96 -1.38
CA THR A 4 26.07 22.55 -1.03
C THR A 4 24.91 21.79 -1.68
N PRO A 5 25.16 20.79 -2.53
CA PRO A 5 24.07 20.05 -3.15
C PRO A 5 23.20 19.47 -2.04
N ALA A 6 21.89 19.77 -2.11
CA ALA A 6 20.89 19.21 -1.23
C ALA A 6 21.16 17.71 -1.01
N ARG A 7 21.29 17.28 0.26
CA ARG A 7 21.55 15.88 0.61
C ARG A 7 20.49 15.01 -0.07
N ARG A 8 20.92 14.24 -1.07
CA ARG A 8 20.06 13.28 -1.77
C ARG A 8 19.83 12.07 -0.86
N LEU A 9 18.70 11.41 -1.06
CA LEU A 9 18.44 10.10 -0.43
C LEU A 9 19.44 9.09 -1.00
N ASP A 10 20.01 8.24 -0.13
CA ASP A 10 20.98 7.22 -0.50
C ASP A 10 20.32 6.10 -1.31
N VAL A 11 20.36 6.23 -2.64
CA VAL A 11 19.75 5.25 -3.55
C VAL A 11 20.36 3.86 -3.43
N THR A 12 21.66 3.77 -3.13
CA THR A 12 22.35 2.49 -2.99
C THR A 12 21.92 1.80 -1.69
N GLY A 13 21.86 2.55 -0.59
CA GLY A 13 21.32 2.06 0.69
C GLY A 13 19.86 1.61 0.58
N MET A 14 19.02 2.40 -0.09
CA MET A 14 17.63 2.08 -0.40
C MET A 14 17.48 0.73 -1.13
N VAL A 15 18.15 0.57 -2.26
CA VAL A 15 18.04 -0.63 -3.09
C VAL A 15 18.63 -1.86 -2.41
N ARG A 16 19.72 -1.70 -1.64
CA ARG A 16 20.30 -2.79 -0.85
C ARG A 16 19.30 -3.34 0.16
N VAL A 17 18.69 -2.49 0.98
CA VAL A 17 17.69 -2.93 1.97
C VAL A 17 16.44 -3.51 1.30
N ALA A 18 16.01 -2.95 0.16
CA ALA A 18 14.90 -3.51 -0.60
C ALA A 18 15.18 -4.95 -1.09
N ARG A 19 16.40 -5.24 -1.56
CA ARG A 19 16.82 -6.58 -1.98
C ARG A 19 16.85 -7.60 -0.84
N GLU A 20 17.05 -7.13 0.39
CA GLU A 20 17.06 -7.98 1.59
C GLU A 20 15.65 -8.28 2.11
N ARG A 21 14.69 -7.34 1.95
CA ARG A 21 13.41 -7.38 2.67
C ARG A 21 12.17 -7.49 1.79
N VAL A 22 12.27 -7.22 0.50
CA VAL A 22 11.13 -7.26 -0.43
C VAL A 22 11.24 -8.52 -1.28
N VAL A 23 10.23 -9.38 -1.17
CA VAL A 23 10.15 -10.60 -1.98
C VAL A 23 9.60 -10.22 -3.35
N ALA A 24 10.43 -10.42 -4.38
CA ALA A 24 10.21 -9.90 -5.73
C ALA A 24 10.01 -8.36 -5.73
N ARG A 25 9.75 -7.74 -6.90
CA ARG A 25 9.59 -6.28 -7.06
C ARG A 25 10.85 -5.42 -6.93
N ILE A 26 12.01 -6.00 -7.18
CA ILE A 26 13.29 -5.28 -7.15
C ILE A 26 13.33 -4.16 -8.19
N ARG A 27 12.76 -4.39 -9.38
CA ARG A 27 12.70 -3.38 -10.44
C ARG A 27 11.90 -2.14 -10.01
N GLU A 28 10.73 -2.36 -9.41
CA GLU A 28 9.90 -1.27 -8.89
C GLU A 28 10.61 -0.55 -7.74
N ALA A 29 11.29 -1.28 -6.85
CA ALA A 29 12.08 -0.70 -5.77
C ALA A 29 13.20 0.21 -6.32
N GLU A 30 13.91 -0.21 -7.37
CA GLU A 30 14.94 0.59 -8.04
C GLU A 30 14.37 1.86 -8.66
N VAL A 31 13.24 1.77 -9.36
CA VAL A 31 12.59 2.94 -9.99
C VAL A 31 12.11 3.93 -8.94
N VAL A 32 11.46 3.45 -7.88
CA VAL A 32 10.99 4.31 -6.78
C VAL A 32 12.17 4.95 -6.05
N ALA A 33 13.21 4.18 -5.72
CA ALA A 33 14.42 4.69 -5.07
C ALA A 33 15.10 5.77 -5.91
N ALA A 34 15.24 5.54 -7.22
CA ALA A 34 15.84 6.49 -8.15
C ALA A 34 15.01 7.79 -8.23
N ALA A 35 13.69 7.70 -8.33
CA ALA A 35 12.80 8.87 -8.36
C ALA A 35 12.91 9.70 -7.07
N LEU A 36 12.85 9.06 -5.90
CA LEU A 36 12.97 9.72 -4.60
C LEU A 36 14.34 10.41 -4.44
N SER A 37 15.43 9.71 -4.78
CA SER A 37 16.79 10.26 -4.76
C SER A 37 16.98 11.43 -5.72
N ALA A 38 16.32 11.40 -6.88
CA ALA A 38 16.30 12.47 -7.87
C ALA A 38 15.47 13.70 -7.46
N GLY A 39 14.85 13.72 -6.28
CA GLY A 39 14.06 14.86 -5.84
C GLY A 39 12.57 14.77 -6.12
N ARG A 40 12.09 13.66 -6.71
CA ARG A 40 10.72 13.55 -7.22
C ARG A 40 9.81 12.89 -6.20
N ASN A 41 8.56 13.35 -6.18
CA ASN A 41 7.48 12.66 -5.50
C ASN A 41 7.01 11.50 -6.38
N VAL A 42 6.40 10.48 -5.77
CA VAL A 42 6.00 9.27 -6.49
C VAL A 42 4.52 9.01 -6.28
N LEU A 43 3.85 8.59 -7.36
CA LEU A 43 2.51 8.05 -7.31
C LEU A 43 2.55 6.55 -7.65
N LEU A 44 2.22 5.71 -6.69
CA LEU A 44 2.13 4.26 -6.83
C LEU A 44 0.71 3.84 -7.21
N GLU A 45 0.54 3.37 -8.42
CA GLU A 45 -0.75 2.89 -8.91
C GLU A 45 -0.81 1.38 -8.93
N GLY A 46 -1.84 0.81 -8.32
CA GLY A 46 -2.17 -0.59 -8.50
C GLY A 46 -3.03 -1.15 -7.39
N PRO A 47 -3.49 -2.40 -7.53
CA PRO A 47 -4.44 -2.99 -6.60
C PRO A 47 -3.90 -3.08 -5.17
N PRO A 48 -4.80 -3.17 -4.17
CA PRO A 48 -4.42 -3.43 -2.78
C PRO A 48 -3.68 -4.77 -2.66
N GLY A 49 -2.90 -4.91 -1.58
CA GLY A 49 -2.18 -6.16 -1.31
C GLY A 49 -0.98 -6.42 -2.22
N THR A 50 -0.54 -5.43 -3.00
CA THR A 50 0.64 -5.53 -3.88
C THR A 50 1.95 -5.16 -3.19
N GLY A 51 2.04 -5.12 -1.87
CA GLY A 51 3.32 -4.89 -1.17
C GLY A 51 3.90 -3.47 -1.23
N LYS A 52 3.11 -2.45 -1.64
CA LYS A 52 3.53 -1.03 -1.70
C LYS A 52 4.12 -0.54 -0.36
N THR A 53 3.40 -0.78 0.73
CA THR A 53 3.81 -0.38 2.08
C THR A 53 5.11 -1.07 2.52
N THR A 54 5.27 -2.36 2.23
CA THR A 54 6.50 -3.11 2.53
C THR A 54 7.71 -2.56 1.77
N LEU A 55 7.53 -2.27 0.48
CA LEU A 55 8.56 -1.65 -0.35
C LEU A 55 8.97 -0.28 0.20
N LEU A 56 8.02 0.58 0.54
CA LEU A 56 8.33 1.92 1.05
C LEU A 56 9.00 1.92 2.41
N ARG A 57 8.65 0.98 3.30
CA ARG A 57 9.38 0.78 4.58
C ARG A 57 10.84 0.40 4.31
N ALA A 58 11.09 -0.56 3.42
CA ALA A 58 12.45 -0.97 3.08
C ALA A 58 13.28 0.17 2.47
N LEU A 59 12.67 0.98 1.59
CA LEU A 59 13.33 2.14 1.00
C LEU A 59 13.61 3.24 2.03
N ALA A 60 12.65 3.61 2.89
CA ALA A 60 12.87 4.62 3.91
C ALA A 60 14.00 4.22 4.89
N ASP A 61 14.01 2.95 5.32
CA ASP A 61 15.06 2.38 6.15
C ASP A 61 16.43 2.43 5.47
N GLY A 62 16.50 2.04 4.20
CA GLY A 62 17.74 2.07 3.42
C GLY A 62 18.25 3.49 3.14
N ALA A 63 17.36 4.48 3.09
CA ALA A 63 17.73 5.90 3.02
C ALA A 63 18.09 6.52 4.38
N GLY A 64 17.81 5.82 5.49
CA GLY A 64 18.01 6.34 6.84
C GLY A 64 17.07 7.51 7.18
N VAL A 65 15.86 7.53 6.64
CA VAL A 65 14.84 8.57 6.92
C VAL A 65 13.56 7.96 7.49
N PRO A 66 12.78 8.69 8.30
CA PRO A 66 11.51 8.19 8.78
C PRO A 66 10.51 7.95 7.64
N LEU A 67 9.59 7.03 7.86
CA LEU A 67 8.37 6.87 7.06
C LEU A 67 7.17 7.30 7.89
N VAL A 68 6.45 8.31 7.43
CA VAL A 68 5.21 8.80 8.05
C VAL A 68 4.04 8.29 7.22
N LEU A 69 3.22 7.41 7.79
CA LEU A 69 2.05 6.84 7.11
C LEU A 69 0.79 7.66 7.42
N VAL A 70 0.01 7.93 6.38
CA VAL A 70 -1.30 8.58 6.46
C VAL A 70 -2.26 7.82 5.57
N GLU A 71 -3.45 7.52 6.07
CA GLU A 71 -4.53 6.93 5.28
C GLU A 71 -5.45 8.03 4.75
N GLY A 72 -5.69 8.02 3.44
CA GLY A 72 -6.65 8.89 2.79
C GLY A 72 -8.08 8.45 3.11
N ASN A 73 -8.84 9.33 3.74
CA ASN A 73 -10.26 9.13 3.99
C ASN A 73 -10.97 10.49 4.06
N ALA A 74 -12.30 10.47 4.05
CA ALA A 74 -13.13 11.67 4.06
C ALA A 74 -12.90 12.56 5.31
N GLU A 75 -12.34 12.02 6.38
CA GLU A 75 -12.06 12.76 7.61
C GLU A 75 -10.63 13.30 7.69
N LEU A 76 -9.78 13.05 6.69
CA LEU A 76 -8.43 13.59 6.64
C LEU A 76 -8.51 15.08 6.29
N THR A 77 -8.82 15.91 7.27
CA THR A 77 -8.92 17.37 7.11
C THR A 77 -7.53 18.02 7.04
N PRO A 78 -7.43 19.27 6.53
CA PRO A 78 -6.18 20.03 6.55
C PRO A 78 -5.57 20.11 7.96
N THR A 79 -6.40 20.28 8.98
CA THR A 79 -5.99 20.32 10.39
C THR A 79 -5.40 19.00 10.87
N ARG A 80 -6.00 17.84 10.50
CA ARG A 80 -5.44 16.53 10.87
C ARG A 80 -4.11 16.25 10.16
N LEU A 81 -3.93 16.76 8.93
CA LEU A 81 -2.73 16.57 8.13
C LEU A 81 -1.59 17.52 8.56
N VAL A 82 -1.88 18.81 8.69
CA VAL A 82 -0.92 19.88 9.01
C VAL A 82 -0.61 19.91 10.51
N GLY A 83 -1.64 19.82 11.35
CA GLY A 83 -1.55 20.02 12.79
C GLY A 83 -2.53 21.07 13.29
N HIS A 84 -2.62 21.20 14.61
CA HIS A 84 -3.52 22.12 15.29
C HIS A 84 -2.85 22.74 16.50
N HIS A 85 -3.39 23.83 17.01
CA HIS A 85 -2.99 24.36 18.32
C HIS A 85 -3.78 23.64 19.42
N ASP A 86 -3.10 23.28 20.50
CA ASP A 86 -3.72 22.63 21.66
C ASP A 86 -4.72 23.59 22.32
N ALA A 87 -6.01 23.24 22.25
CA ALA A 87 -7.09 24.09 22.73
C ALA A 87 -6.98 24.39 24.24
N SER A 88 -6.47 23.44 25.05
CA SER A 88 -6.35 23.62 26.50
C SER A 88 -5.26 24.64 26.84
N ARG A 89 -4.15 24.62 26.12
CA ARG A 89 -3.03 25.56 26.30
C ARG A 89 -3.29 26.90 25.65
N VAL A 90 -4.04 26.95 24.56
CA VAL A 90 -4.47 28.22 23.94
C VAL A 90 -5.37 29.03 24.87
N LEU A 91 -6.25 28.38 25.64
CA LEU A 91 -7.13 29.07 26.60
C LEU A 91 -6.37 29.72 27.76
N THR A 92 -5.20 29.18 28.14
CA THR A 92 -4.40 29.64 29.29
C THR A 92 -3.20 30.48 28.88
N GLU A 93 -2.57 30.20 27.74
CA GLU A 93 -1.30 30.77 27.29
C GLU A 93 -1.42 31.58 25.98
N ASP A 94 -2.62 31.69 25.41
CA ASP A 94 -2.92 32.25 24.08
C ASP A 94 -2.27 31.43 22.93
N TYR A 95 -2.46 31.88 21.70
CA TYR A 95 -1.89 31.24 20.51
C TYR A 95 -0.38 31.50 20.43
N ARG A 96 0.38 30.53 20.92
CA ARG A 96 1.85 30.53 20.85
C ARG A 96 2.36 29.38 19.99
N PRO A 97 3.49 29.53 19.27
CA PRO A 97 4.07 28.45 18.48
C PRO A 97 4.33 27.16 19.29
N GLU A 98 4.63 27.28 20.58
CA GLU A 98 4.88 26.16 21.50
C GLU A 98 3.62 25.34 21.82
N ASN A 99 2.44 25.86 21.48
CA ASN A 99 1.16 25.18 21.64
C ASN A 99 0.71 24.46 20.35
N PHE A 100 1.49 24.57 19.28
CA PHE A 100 1.22 23.87 18.04
C PHE A 100 1.61 22.40 18.13
N VAL A 101 0.63 21.53 17.89
CA VAL A 101 0.80 20.08 17.78
C VAL A 101 0.95 19.73 16.29
N PRO A 102 2.16 19.40 15.82
CA PRO A 102 2.40 19.15 14.41
C PRO A 102 1.74 17.85 13.97
N GLY A 103 0.99 17.94 12.86
CA GLY A 103 0.41 16.80 12.15
C GLY A 103 1.45 16.06 11.30
N PRO A 104 1.06 14.94 10.68
CA PRO A 104 1.96 14.07 9.93
C PRO A 104 2.67 14.78 8.77
N LEU A 105 2.02 15.71 8.05
CA LEU A 105 2.68 16.47 6.99
C LEU A 105 3.76 17.39 7.56
N THR A 106 3.44 18.14 8.61
CA THR A 106 4.42 19.03 9.26
C THR A 106 5.62 18.24 9.76
N ARG A 107 5.39 17.12 10.47
CA ARG A 107 6.47 16.24 10.95
C ARG A 107 7.31 15.71 9.80
N ALA A 108 6.67 15.21 8.74
CA ALA A 108 7.41 14.68 7.60
C ALA A 108 8.30 15.75 6.94
N MET A 109 7.78 16.97 6.80
CA MET A 109 8.53 18.11 6.27
C MET A 109 9.71 18.49 7.17
N THR A 110 9.49 18.63 8.48
CA THR A 110 10.52 19.07 9.44
C THR A 110 11.58 18.02 9.71
N ASP A 111 11.22 16.73 9.65
CA ASP A 111 12.13 15.61 9.91
C ASP A 111 12.85 15.16 8.64
N GLY A 112 12.33 15.56 7.47
CA GLY A 112 12.86 15.12 6.18
C GLY A 112 12.51 13.68 5.87
N ALA A 113 11.32 13.25 6.29
CA ALA A 113 10.77 11.91 6.13
C ALA A 113 10.17 11.69 4.74
N VAL A 114 9.92 10.41 4.42
CA VAL A 114 8.98 10.06 3.36
C VAL A 114 7.58 10.09 3.95
N LEU A 115 6.70 10.95 3.45
CA LEU A 115 5.27 10.93 3.74
C LEU A 115 4.59 9.98 2.76
N TYR A 116 4.02 8.89 3.26
CA TYR A 116 3.25 7.94 2.46
C TYR A 116 1.76 8.11 2.72
N VAL A 117 1.02 8.48 1.68
CA VAL A 117 -0.44 8.65 1.71
C VAL A 117 -1.10 7.49 0.99
N GLU A 118 -1.70 6.56 1.74
CA GLU A 118 -2.51 5.47 1.19
C GLU A 118 -3.87 6.01 0.73
N GLU A 119 -4.47 5.37 -0.28
CA GLU A 119 -5.81 5.72 -0.79
C GLU A 119 -5.97 7.22 -1.10
N PHE A 120 -5.00 7.81 -1.79
CA PHE A 120 -4.93 9.25 -2.05
C PHE A 120 -6.21 9.79 -2.73
N ASN A 121 -6.87 8.98 -3.55
CA ASN A 121 -8.14 9.29 -4.20
C ASN A 121 -9.32 9.50 -3.23
N ARG A 122 -9.19 9.13 -1.95
CA ARG A 122 -10.18 9.36 -0.89
C ARG A 122 -9.90 10.60 -0.05
N VAL A 123 -8.79 11.31 -0.32
CA VAL A 123 -8.45 12.56 0.38
C VAL A 123 -9.39 13.69 -0.06
N PRO A 124 -9.98 14.45 0.88
CA PRO A 124 -10.82 15.60 0.55
C PRO A 124 -10.06 16.65 -0.28
N GLU A 125 -10.78 17.35 -1.16
CA GLU A 125 -10.21 18.34 -2.08
C GLU A 125 -9.41 19.43 -1.35
N GLU A 126 -9.94 19.96 -0.25
CA GLU A 126 -9.26 21.00 0.54
C GLU A 126 -7.90 20.52 1.10
N THR A 127 -7.84 19.28 1.58
CA THR A 127 -6.60 18.65 2.07
C THR A 127 -5.63 18.37 0.94
N MET A 128 -6.15 17.95 -0.21
CA MET A 128 -5.36 17.74 -1.43
C MET A 128 -4.69 19.03 -1.89
N ASN A 129 -5.38 20.17 -1.82
CA ASN A 129 -4.83 21.47 -2.18
C ASN A 129 -3.62 21.86 -1.30
N VAL A 130 -3.67 21.54 0.00
CA VAL A 130 -2.51 21.73 0.90
C VAL A 130 -1.33 20.88 0.45
N LEU A 131 -1.56 19.60 0.14
CA LEU A 131 -0.50 18.70 -0.35
C LEU A 131 0.10 19.22 -1.66
N LEU A 132 -0.73 19.58 -2.66
CA LEU A 132 -0.27 20.09 -3.94
C LEU A 132 0.55 21.38 -3.82
N GLY A 133 0.17 22.27 -2.89
CA GLY A 133 0.95 23.46 -2.54
C GLY A 133 2.36 23.09 -2.05
N VAL A 134 2.44 22.16 -1.08
CA VAL A 134 3.72 21.69 -0.54
C VAL A 134 4.58 20.98 -1.59
N LEU A 135 3.97 20.21 -2.50
CA LEU A 135 4.70 19.54 -3.59
C LEU A 135 5.34 20.53 -4.56
N SER A 136 4.79 21.73 -4.69
CA SER A 136 5.29 22.78 -5.58
C SER A 136 6.34 23.66 -4.88
N GLU A 137 5.98 24.22 -3.73
CA GLU A 137 6.76 25.27 -3.06
C GLU A 137 7.77 24.71 -2.06
N ARG A 138 7.65 23.42 -1.69
CA ARG A 138 8.40 22.79 -0.60
C ARG A 138 8.25 23.50 0.75
N GLU A 139 7.17 24.24 0.92
CA GLU A 139 6.83 24.92 2.15
C GLU A 139 5.34 25.15 2.27
N MET A 140 4.93 25.47 3.49
CA MET A 140 3.57 25.90 3.79
C MET A 140 3.58 26.94 4.90
N HIS A 141 2.52 27.75 4.96
CA HIS A 141 2.28 28.66 6.07
C HIS A 141 1.20 28.08 6.99
N VAL A 142 1.53 27.96 8.27
CA VAL A 142 0.59 27.51 9.30
C VAL A 142 0.17 28.72 10.14
N PRO A 143 -1.13 29.06 10.17
CA PRO A 143 -1.60 30.21 10.93
C PRO A 143 -1.12 30.18 12.38
N ARG A 144 -0.53 31.30 12.84
CA ARG A 144 -0.03 31.50 14.21
C ARG A 144 1.10 30.54 14.64
N PHE A 145 1.63 29.73 13.73
CA PHE A 145 2.84 28.93 13.92
C PHE A 145 3.99 29.42 13.04
N GLY A 146 3.68 29.86 11.81
CA GLY A 146 4.63 30.45 10.87
C GLY A 146 4.90 29.58 9.65
N ARG A 147 6.03 29.85 8.99
CA ARG A 147 6.47 29.14 7.77
C ARG A 147 7.13 27.82 8.15
N VAL A 148 6.69 26.74 7.50
CA VAL A 148 7.29 25.41 7.60
C VAL A 148 7.93 25.09 6.26
N THR A 149 9.26 24.96 6.24
CA THR A 149 10.01 24.58 5.04
C THR A 149 10.43 23.12 5.12
N ALA A 150 10.16 22.36 4.06
CA ALA A 150 10.50 20.95 3.98
C ALA A 150 12.01 20.75 3.88
N ARG A 151 12.54 19.82 4.68
CA ARG A 151 13.95 19.40 4.54
C ARG A 151 14.24 18.85 3.14
N PRO A 152 15.51 18.90 2.69
CA PRO A 152 15.89 18.41 1.36
C PRO A 152 15.53 16.94 1.08
N THR A 153 15.47 16.10 2.11
CA THR A 153 15.13 14.67 2.03
C THR A 153 13.62 14.40 2.02
N PHE A 154 12.77 15.36 2.41
CA PHE A 154 11.31 15.16 2.44
C PHE A 154 10.77 14.80 1.05
N ARG A 155 10.02 13.71 0.96
CA ARG A 155 9.33 13.29 -0.27
C ARG A 155 7.92 12.83 0.05
N LEU A 156 7.01 13.04 -0.89
CA LEU A 156 5.68 12.44 -0.84
C LEU A 156 5.66 11.20 -1.74
N VAL A 157 5.08 10.13 -1.20
CA VAL A 157 4.61 8.98 -1.97
C VAL A 157 3.11 8.87 -1.77
N ALA A 158 2.34 8.88 -2.86
CA ALA A 158 0.91 8.59 -2.83
C ALA A 158 0.68 7.18 -3.37
N ALA A 159 -0.31 6.46 -2.85
CA ALA A 159 -0.83 5.25 -3.48
C ALA A 159 -2.31 5.41 -3.81
N MET A 160 -2.72 4.81 -4.92
CA MET A 160 -4.12 4.70 -5.30
C MET A 160 -4.41 3.37 -5.99
N ASN A 161 -5.64 2.93 -5.79
CA ASN A 161 -6.19 1.75 -6.44
C ASN A 161 -6.96 2.18 -7.70
N PRO A 162 -6.58 1.72 -8.91
CA PRO A 162 -7.29 2.09 -10.13
C PRO A 162 -8.73 1.55 -10.20
N PHE A 163 -9.08 0.57 -9.36
CA PHE A 163 -10.42 -0.03 -9.33
C PHE A 163 -11.44 0.75 -8.48
N ASP A 164 -10.99 1.72 -7.67
CA ASP A 164 -11.87 2.56 -6.85
C ASP A 164 -12.47 3.73 -7.66
N ALA A 165 -13.22 3.41 -8.71
CA ALA A 165 -13.88 4.41 -9.56
C ALA A 165 -15.22 4.93 -9.01
N VAL A 166 -15.79 4.27 -7.99
CA VAL A 166 -17.12 4.61 -7.46
C VAL A 166 -16.98 5.50 -6.22
N GLY A 167 -17.35 6.76 -6.33
CA GLY A 167 -17.45 7.69 -5.20
C GLY A 167 -16.14 8.29 -4.67
N THR A 168 -15.02 8.13 -5.39
CA THR A 168 -13.74 8.74 -5.02
C THR A 168 -13.45 10.00 -5.84
N ALA A 169 -12.69 10.94 -5.27
CA ALA A 169 -12.32 12.16 -5.97
C ALA A 169 -11.41 11.78 -7.15
N ARG A 170 -11.72 12.30 -8.36
CA ARG A 170 -10.85 12.08 -9.52
C ARG A 170 -9.48 12.67 -9.23
N VAL A 171 -8.45 11.87 -9.48
CA VAL A 171 -7.06 12.32 -9.39
C VAL A 171 -6.86 13.48 -10.35
N THR A 172 -6.40 14.60 -9.81
CA THR A 172 -6.23 15.81 -10.60
C THR A 172 -4.99 15.70 -11.50
N PRO A 173 -5.01 16.25 -12.73
CA PRO A 173 -3.81 16.36 -13.56
C PRO A 173 -2.64 17.05 -12.83
N ALA A 174 -2.95 17.91 -11.87
CA ALA A 174 -1.98 18.58 -11.01
C ALA A 174 -1.12 17.61 -10.17
N LEU A 175 -1.66 16.47 -9.75
CA LEU A 175 -0.88 15.45 -9.03
C LEU A 175 0.12 14.76 -9.96
N TYR A 176 -0.32 14.38 -11.17
CA TYR A 176 0.54 13.75 -12.17
C TYR A 176 1.69 14.66 -12.62
N ASP A 177 1.43 15.96 -12.76
CA ASP A 177 2.47 16.94 -13.12
C ASP A 177 3.56 17.06 -12.02
N ARG A 178 3.20 16.81 -10.76
CA ARG A 178 4.07 16.97 -9.59
C ARG A 178 4.67 15.66 -9.06
N SER A 179 4.37 14.53 -9.70
CA SER A 179 4.80 13.21 -9.26
C SER A 179 5.15 12.28 -10.43
N CYS A 180 6.09 11.36 -10.20
CA CYS A 180 6.38 10.29 -11.14
C CYS A 180 5.44 9.11 -10.89
N ARG A 181 4.68 8.69 -11.92
CA ARG A 181 3.79 7.53 -11.84
C ARG A 181 4.58 6.24 -11.95
N VAL A 182 4.41 5.34 -11.00
CA VAL A 182 4.95 3.97 -11.02
C VAL A 182 3.79 2.99 -10.87
N ALA A 183 3.59 2.18 -11.92
CA ALA A 183 2.59 1.11 -11.88
C ALA A 183 3.14 -0.10 -11.11
N MET A 184 2.33 -0.62 -10.20
CA MET A 184 2.61 -1.76 -9.33
C MET A 184 1.41 -2.72 -9.36
N GLY A 185 1.32 -3.48 -10.46
CA GLY A 185 0.29 -4.50 -10.69
C GLY A 185 0.54 -5.79 -9.92
N TYR A 186 -0.26 -6.82 -10.17
CA TYR A 186 0.01 -8.16 -9.63
C TYR A 186 1.33 -8.72 -10.15
N GLN A 187 1.93 -9.62 -9.38
CA GLN A 187 3.21 -10.24 -9.70
C GLN A 187 3.00 -11.47 -10.60
N ASP A 188 4.08 -11.94 -11.21
CA ASP A 188 4.08 -13.26 -11.83
C ASP A 188 3.88 -14.36 -10.76
N GLU A 189 3.56 -15.56 -11.23
CA GLU A 189 3.21 -16.69 -10.37
C GLU A 189 4.35 -17.06 -9.42
N ASP A 190 5.59 -17.13 -9.93
CA ASP A 190 6.79 -17.46 -9.15
C ASP A 190 7.00 -16.49 -7.99
N ALA A 191 6.81 -15.20 -8.25
CA ALA A 191 6.91 -14.18 -7.21
C ALA A 191 5.77 -14.27 -6.18
N GLU A 192 4.55 -14.58 -6.60
CA GLU A 192 3.43 -14.79 -5.66
C GLU A 192 3.64 -16.04 -4.80
N LEU A 193 4.14 -17.13 -5.38
CA LEU A 193 4.54 -18.34 -4.66
C LEU A 193 5.61 -18.02 -3.62
N ALA A 194 6.66 -17.29 -4.01
CA ALA A 194 7.73 -16.90 -3.09
C ALA A 194 7.22 -16.02 -1.94
N VAL A 195 6.32 -15.07 -2.22
CA VAL A 195 5.71 -14.21 -1.19
C VAL A 195 4.91 -15.05 -0.21
N VAL A 196 4.05 -15.95 -0.69
CA VAL A 196 3.17 -16.75 0.17
C VAL A 196 3.97 -17.77 0.97
N ALA A 197 4.93 -18.45 0.35
CA ALA A 197 5.81 -19.39 1.04
C ALA A 197 6.60 -18.70 2.16
N ALA A 198 7.23 -17.55 1.87
CA ALA A 198 8.03 -16.83 2.85
C ALA A 198 7.20 -16.30 4.03
N ALA A 199 5.96 -15.88 3.78
CA ALA A 199 5.10 -15.29 4.81
C ALA A 199 4.37 -16.34 5.67
N THR A 200 4.11 -17.52 5.14
CA THR A 200 3.26 -18.53 5.81
C THR A 200 4.04 -19.74 6.31
N GLY A 201 5.17 -20.09 5.67
CA GLY A 201 5.86 -21.36 5.93
C GLY A 201 4.99 -22.61 5.67
N GLY A 202 3.87 -22.46 4.94
CA GLY A 202 2.92 -23.54 4.70
C GLY A 202 3.41 -24.58 3.69
N PRO A 203 2.74 -25.74 3.59
CA PRO A 203 3.10 -26.80 2.65
C PRO A 203 3.11 -26.32 1.19
N GLU A 204 4.14 -26.70 0.43
CA GLU A 204 4.36 -26.22 -0.96
C GLU A 204 3.15 -26.45 -1.86
N ALA A 205 2.54 -27.64 -1.81
CA ALA A 205 1.34 -27.97 -2.60
C ALA A 205 0.14 -27.06 -2.27
N LEU A 206 -0.03 -26.71 -0.99
CA LEU A 206 -1.11 -25.82 -0.55
C LEU A 206 -0.85 -24.37 -0.98
N VAL A 207 0.39 -23.91 -0.86
CA VAL A 207 0.83 -22.60 -1.35
C VAL A 207 0.57 -22.47 -2.85
N ALA A 208 0.98 -23.48 -3.62
CA ALA A 208 0.77 -23.53 -5.06
C ALA A 208 -0.73 -23.43 -5.41
N ARG A 209 -1.57 -24.22 -4.75
CA ARG A 209 -3.02 -24.21 -5.00
C ARG A 209 -3.67 -22.90 -4.61
N ALA A 210 -3.30 -22.31 -3.47
CA ALA A 210 -3.85 -21.04 -3.01
C ALA A 210 -3.47 -19.88 -3.96
N VAL A 211 -2.22 -19.84 -4.41
CA VAL A 211 -1.78 -18.86 -5.42
C VAL A 211 -2.54 -19.07 -6.73
N ARG A 212 -2.66 -20.32 -7.19
CA ARG A 212 -3.38 -20.64 -8.42
C ARG A 212 -4.85 -20.21 -8.36
N ALA A 213 -5.54 -20.52 -7.27
CA ALA A 213 -6.93 -20.12 -7.05
C ALA A 213 -7.10 -18.60 -7.13
N VAL A 214 -6.26 -17.84 -6.43
CA VAL A 214 -6.26 -16.37 -6.49
C VAL A 214 -6.03 -15.86 -7.91
N ARG A 215 -5.11 -16.46 -8.67
CA ARG A 215 -4.84 -16.06 -10.05
C ARG A 215 -6.06 -16.30 -10.94
N ILE A 216 -6.71 -17.46 -10.82
CA ILE A 216 -7.97 -17.75 -11.53
C ILE A 216 -9.04 -16.69 -11.24
N THR A 217 -9.15 -16.19 -9.99
CA THR A 217 -10.16 -15.15 -9.68
C THR A 217 -10.01 -13.86 -10.49
N ARG A 218 -8.81 -13.55 -10.99
CA ARG A 218 -8.52 -12.28 -11.69
C ARG A 218 -8.96 -12.31 -13.15
N ASP A 219 -9.04 -13.51 -13.73
CA ASP A 219 -9.43 -13.75 -15.11
C ASP A 219 -10.80 -14.48 -15.19
N HIS A 220 -11.50 -14.61 -14.06
CA HIS A 220 -12.76 -15.34 -13.99
C HIS A 220 -13.92 -14.52 -14.58
N PRO A 221 -14.71 -15.06 -15.53
CA PRO A 221 -15.76 -14.29 -16.20
C PRO A 221 -16.90 -13.85 -15.27
N GLU A 222 -17.15 -14.59 -14.19
CA GLU A 222 -18.17 -14.24 -13.19
C GLU A 222 -17.68 -13.25 -12.12
N LEU A 223 -16.40 -12.84 -12.16
CA LEU A 223 -15.81 -11.91 -11.20
C LEU A 223 -15.37 -10.61 -11.88
N ARG A 224 -15.90 -9.48 -11.42
CA ARG A 224 -15.47 -8.14 -11.82
C ARG A 224 -14.16 -7.74 -11.16
N ILE A 225 -13.93 -8.17 -9.92
CA ILE A 225 -12.70 -7.91 -9.17
C ILE A 225 -12.22 -9.24 -8.58
N GLY A 226 -11.00 -9.63 -8.95
CA GLY A 226 -10.32 -10.80 -8.39
C GLY A 226 -9.50 -10.49 -7.12
N ALA A 227 -9.14 -11.54 -6.40
CA ALA A 227 -8.38 -11.43 -5.16
C ALA A 227 -6.91 -11.05 -5.39
N SER A 228 -6.32 -10.37 -4.40
CA SER A 228 -4.87 -10.15 -4.32
C SER A 228 -4.16 -11.35 -3.69
N VAL A 229 -2.82 -11.33 -3.65
CA VAL A 229 -2.01 -12.36 -2.97
C VAL A 229 -2.40 -12.54 -1.48
N ARG A 230 -3.04 -11.55 -0.84
CA ARG A 230 -3.62 -11.69 0.52
C ARG A 230 -4.71 -12.76 0.59
N GLY A 231 -5.40 -13.07 -0.51
CA GLY A 231 -6.31 -14.20 -0.59
C GLY A 231 -5.58 -15.52 -0.36
N ALA A 232 -4.43 -15.69 -0.99
CA ALA A 232 -3.62 -16.91 -0.91
C ALA A 232 -2.96 -17.04 0.47
N LEU A 233 -2.42 -15.94 1.01
CA LEU A 233 -1.88 -15.88 2.38
C LEU A 233 -2.89 -16.38 3.41
N ASP A 234 -4.08 -15.78 3.42
CA ASP A 234 -5.11 -16.12 4.39
C ASP A 234 -5.62 -17.55 4.18
N THR A 235 -5.74 -18.01 2.93
CA THR A 235 -6.14 -19.40 2.63
C THR A 235 -5.15 -20.39 3.24
N VAL A 236 -3.84 -20.19 3.05
CA VAL A 236 -2.80 -21.09 3.59
C VAL A 236 -2.81 -21.08 5.12
N LEU A 237 -2.84 -19.88 5.73
CA LEU A 237 -2.82 -19.75 7.19
C LEU A 237 -4.05 -20.39 7.83
N ILE A 238 -5.25 -20.12 7.30
CA ILE A 238 -6.50 -20.70 7.83
C ILE A 238 -6.52 -22.22 7.63
N ALA A 239 -6.08 -22.73 6.49
CA ALA A 239 -6.09 -24.17 6.21
C ALA A 239 -5.19 -24.98 7.15
N VAL A 240 -4.01 -24.43 7.52
CA VAL A 240 -3.10 -25.06 8.49
C VAL A 240 -3.73 -25.12 9.88
N GLU A 241 -4.37 -24.04 10.31
CA GLU A 241 -5.09 -24.02 11.60
C GLU A 241 -6.29 -24.96 11.60
N LEU A 242 -7.06 -25.02 10.50
CA LEU A 242 -8.19 -25.94 10.35
C LEU A 242 -7.74 -27.40 10.42
N ALA A 243 -6.64 -27.76 9.78
CA ALA A 243 -6.08 -29.11 9.86
C ALA A 243 -5.71 -29.49 11.30
N THR A 244 -5.13 -28.55 12.04
CA THR A 244 -4.80 -28.73 13.47
C THR A 244 -6.06 -28.96 14.30
N VAL A 245 -7.07 -28.11 14.16
CA VAL A 245 -8.35 -28.24 14.90
C VAL A 245 -9.08 -29.53 14.57
N ARG A 246 -8.90 -30.07 13.35
CA ARG A 246 -9.52 -31.31 12.88
C ARG A 246 -8.68 -32.56 13.17
N GLY A 247 -7.48 -32.42 13.72
CA GLY A 247 -6.57 -33.54 14.00
C GLY A 247 -6.08 -34.24 12.72
N GLN A 248 -5.92 -33.50 11.63
CA GLN A 248 -5.44 -34.04 10.35
C GLN A 248 -3.91 -34.05 10.31
N GLU A 249 -3.30 -35.10 9.75
CA GLU A 249 -1.85 -35.19 9.57
C GLU A 249 -1.30 -34.20 8.50
N GLY A 250 -2.19 -33.60 7.71
CA GLY A 250 -1.90 -32.56 6.73
C GLY A 250 -3.18 -31.83 6.31
N VAL A 251 -3.07 -30.87 5.40
CA VAL A 251 -4.25 -30.13 4.92
C VAL A 251 -5.02 -30.97 3.91
N GLU A 252 -6.15 -31.51 4.34
CA GLU A 252 -7.09 -32.22 3.48
C GLU A 252 -7.93 -31.28 2.61
N GLU A 253 -8.59 -31.84 1.58
CA GLU A 253 -9.44 -31.10 0.63
C GLU A 253 -10.50 -30.24 1.32
N THR A 254 -11.15 -30.78 2.35
CA THR A 254 -12.21 -30.09 3.11
C THR A 254 -11.67 -28.86 3.84
N SER A 255 -10.51 -28.98 4.49
CA SER A 255 -9.86 -27.87 5.19
C SER A 255 -9.33 -26.81 4.23
N GLY A 256 -8.80 -27.23 3.08
CA GLY A 256 -8.39 -26.33 2.01
C GLY A 256 -9.56 -25.54 1.42
N LEU A 257 -10.69 -26.21 1.14
CA LEU A 257 -11.89 -25.56 0.59
C LEU A 257 -12.52 -24.60 1.60
N ASP A 258 -12.69 -24.99 2.86
CA ASP A 258 -13.25 -24.11 3.89
C ASP A 258 -12.38 -22.87 4.11
N ALA A 259 -11.05 -23.04 4.08
CA ALA A 259 -10.13 -21.92 4.14
C ALA A 259 -10.25 -20.99 2.93
N ALA A 260 -10.35 -21.55 1.72
CA ALA A 260 -10.52 -20.77 0.49
C ALA A 260 -11.85 -19.98 0.50
N LEU A 261 -12.94 -20.62 0.93
CA LEU A 261 -14.25 -19.95 1.09
C LEU A 261 -14.16 -18.80 2.09
N ALA A 262 -13.56 -19.03 3.26
CA ALA A 262 -13.38 -17.99 4.27
C ALA A 262 -12.47 -16.85 3.80
N ALA A 263 -11.40 -17.16 3.07
CA ALA A 263 -10.38 -16.20 2.68
C ALA A 263 -10.71 -15.39 1.41
N LEU A 264 -11.52 -15.93 0.48
CA LEU A 264 -11.69 -15.37 -0.86
C LEU A 264 -13.05 -14.71 -1.09
N THR A 265 -14.14 -15.20 -0.49
CA THR A 265 -15.51 -14.70 -0.77
C THR A 265 -15.66 -13.20 -0.52
N GLY A 266 -15.04 -12.66 0.53
CA GLY A 266 -15.01 -11.22 0.82
C GLY A 266 -13.95 -10.41 0.06
N LYS A 267 -13.10 -11.06 -0.75
CA LYS A 267 -11.99 -10.41 -1.50
C LYS A 267 -12.19 -10.43 -3.00
N VAL A 268 -13.32 -10.96 -3.46
CA VAL A 268 -13.74 -10.93 -4.86
C VAL A 268 -15.02 -10.13 -4.98
N THR A 269 -15.32 -9.65 -6.18
CA THR A 269 -16.59 -9.00 -6.47
C THR A 269 -17.19 -9.62 -7.71
N LEU A 270 -18.44 -10.08 -7.59
CA LEU A 270 -19.19 -10.65 -8.72
C LEU A 270 -19.35 -9.63 -9.84
N ALA A 271 -19.36 -10.14 -11.07
CA ALA A 271 -19.71 -9.38 -12.25
C ALA A 271 -21.22 -9.06 -12.29
N ASP A 272 -21.57 -7.96 -12.95
CA ASP A 272 -22.97 -7.60 -13.16
C ASP A 272 -23.68 -8.71 -13.94
N GLY A 273 -24.79 -9.21 -13.42
CA GLY A 273 -25.55 -10.31 -14.02
C GLY A 273 -25.09 -11.71 -13.62
N ALA A 274 -24.09 -11.86 -12.75
CA ALA A 274 -23.80 -13.15 -12.13
C ALA A 274 -25.00 -13.63 -11.29
N THR A 275 -25.44 -14.87 -11.48
CA THR A 275 -26.63 -15.45 -10.83
C THR A 275 -26.29 -16.42 -9.71
N ARG A 276 -25.03 -16.87 -9.63
CA ARG A 276 -24.56 -17.83 -8.65
C ARG A 276 -24.11 -17.13 -7.36
N PRO A 277 -24.30 -17.75 -6.19
CA PRO A 277 -23.64 -17.33 -4.95
C PRO A 277 -22.13 -17.27 -5.13
N VAL A 278 -21.48 -16.31 -4.46
CA VAL A 278 -20.02 -16.13 -4.56
C VAL A 278 -19.27 -17.36 -4.01
N GLU A 279 -19.85 -18.05 -3.04
CA GLU A 279 -19.36 -19.27 -2.43
C GLU A 279 -19.22 -20.38 -3.48
N ASP A 280 -20.23 -20.55 -4.34
CA ASP A 280 -20.21 -21.56 -5.40
C ASP A 280 -19.13 -21.27 -6.44
N VAL A 281 -18.96 -19.98 -6.79
CA VAL A 281 -17.90 -19.53 -7.71
C VAL A 281 -16.52 -19.81 -7.10
N VAL A 282 -16.30 -19.48 -5.83
CA VAL A 282 -15.03 -19.72 -5.14
C VAL A 282 -14.75 -21.22 -4.99
N ALA A 283 -15.76 -22.04 -4.70
CA ALA A 283 -15.60 -23.49 -4.60
C ALA A 283 -15.17 -24.11 -5.94
N ASP A 284 -15.76 -23.67 -7.06
CA ASP A 284 -15.35 -24.10 -8.40
C ASP A 284 -13.94 -23.66 -8.74
N ILE A 285 -13.57 -22.42 -8.40
CA ILE A 285 -12.20 -21.90 -8.59
C ILE A 285 -11.20 -22.75 -7.80
N TRP A 286 -11.50 -23.10 -6.54
CA TRP A 286 -10.65 -23.93 -5.71
C TRP A 286 -10.46 -25.34 -6.28
N ARG A 287 -11.53 -25.94 -6.80
CA ARG A 287 -11.48 -27.25 -7.48
C ARG A 287 -10.62 -27.18 -8.73
N ARG A 288 -10.89 -26.19 -9.60
CA ARG A 288 -10.13 -25.95 -10.83
C ARG A 288 -8.64 -25.72 -10.57
N ALA A 289 -8.29 -24.98 -9.52
CA ALA A 289 -6.89 -24.77 -9.13
C ALA A 289 -6.19 -26.10 -8.79
N GLY A 290 -6.87 -27.02 -8.11
CA GLY A 290 -6.35 -28.36 -7.83
C GLY A 290 -6.20 -29.20 -9.11
N GLU A 291 -7.17 -29.17 -10.00
CA GLU A 291 -7.13 -29.90 -11.28
C GLU A 291 -6.02 -29.41 -12.21
N GLU A 292 -5.76 -28.11 -12.27
CA GLU A 292 -4.70 -27.53 -13.11
C GLU A 292 -3.30 -27.91 -12.61
N LEU A 293 -3.11 -28.04 -11.29
CA LEU A 293 -1.84 -28.45 -10.69
C LEU A 293 -1.61 -29.97 -10.74
N GLY A 294 -2.67 -30.78 -10.68
CA GLY A 294 -2.58 -32.24 -10.81
C GLY A 294 -2.33 -32.74 -12.25
N LYS A 295 -2.30 -31.84 -13.23
CA LYS A 295 -2.03 -32.14 -14.66
C LYS A 295 -0.57 -31.91 -15.07
N VAL A 296 0.31 -31.56 -14.12
CA VAL A 296 1.75 -31.33 -14.31
C VAL A 296 2.57 -32.53 -13.86
#